data_AF-A0AAD0I493-F1
#
_entry.id   AF-A0AAD0I493-F1
#
_cell.length_a   1.000
_cell.length_b   1.000
_cell.length_c   1.000
_cell.angle_alpha   90.00
_cell.angle_beta   90.00
_cell.angle_gamma   90.00
#
_symmetry.space_group_name_H-M   'P 1'
#
loop_
_entity.id
_entity.type
_entity.pdbx_description
1 polymer ?
#
loop_
_entity_poly.entity_id
_entity_poly.type
_entity_poly.pdbx_seq_one_letter_code
_entity_poly.pdbx_strand_id
1 'polypeptide(L)'
;MKVTQLNQAQHFKQQGFTLIELLIVVAIVGILAAVGVPQYGNYLNRAEQSACIGELSAFRSLAVTASVAGDDTADFDFQSCSIDTETGINEVASRFDGTAGDNPDDIVITTMNRNQTVTVTGGGRVAAGVAAP
;
A
#
# COMPACT_ATOMS: atom_id res chain seq x y z
N MET A 1 -25.39 67.91 -40.72
CA MET A 1 -24.91 67.62 -39.35
C MET A 1 -25.06 66.13 -39.09
N LYS A 2 -24.00 65.52 -38.53
CA LYS A 2 -23.88 64.22 -37.86
C LYS A 2 -24.29 62.95 -38.62
N VAL A 3 -23.23 62.24 -39.02
CA VAL A 3 -23.17 60.84 -39.44
C VAL A 3 -23.55 59.96 -38.23
N THR A 4 -24.52 59.07 -38.42
CA THR A 4 -24.91 58.08 -37.41
C THR A 4 -23.83 56.98 -37.34
N GLN A 5 -23.10 56.92 -36.22
CA GLN A 5 -22.09 55.91 -35.94
C GLN A 5 -22.77 54.55 -35.72
N LEU A 6 -22.43 53.55 -36.54
CA LEU A 6 -22.88 52.17 -36.37
C LEU A 6 -22.07 51.52 -35.24
N ASN A 7 -22.71 51.31 -34.11
CA ASN A 7 -22.18 50.54 -33.00
C ASN A 7 -22.16 49.05 -33.39
N GLN A 8 -21.08 48.60 -34.03
CA GLN A 8 -20.82 47.18 -34.26
C GLN A 8 -20.31 46.55 -32.95
N ALA A 9 -21.23 45.97 -32.18
CA ALA A 9 -20.86 45.05 -31.12
C ALA A 9 -20.05 43.90 -31.73
N GLN A 10 -18.76 43.82 -31.40
CA GLN A 10 -17.87 42.74 -31.78
C GLN A 10 -18.38 41.44 -31.14
N HIS A 11 -19.15 40.66 -31.90
CA HIS A 11 -19.59 39.32 -31.48
C HIS A 11 -18.36 38.40 -31.51
N PHE A 12 -17.73 38.21 -30.35
CA PHE A 12 -16.73 37.15 -30.17
C PHE A 12 -17.39 35.83 -30.54
N LYS A 13 -16.98 35.24 -31.67
CA LYS A 13 -17.42 33.89 -32.05
C LYS A 13 -16.99 32.94 -30.94
N GLN A 14 -17.94 32.44 -30.17
CA GLN A 14 -17.71 31.36 -29.23
C GLN A 14 -17.24 30.14 -30.04
N GLN A 15 -15.95 29.84 -29.95
CA GLN A 15 -15.37 28.61 -30.50
C GLN A 15 -15.72 27.49 -29.54
N GLY A 16 -16.75 26.73 -29.87
CA GLY A 16 -17.14 25.53 -29.11
C GLY A 16 -16.19 24.37 -29.40
N PHE A 17 -15.96 23.53 -28.39
CA PHE A 17 -15.23 22.27 -28.53
C PHE A 17 -15.99 21.34 -29.49
N THR A 18 -15.30 20.77 -30.47
CA THR A 18 -15.95 19.88 -31.43
C THR A 18 -16.18 18.49 -30.82
N LEU A 19 -17.26 17.81 -31.24
CA LEU A 19 -17.53 16.44 -30.78
C LEU A 19 -16.43 15.46 -31.21
N ILE A 20 -15.77 15.73 -32.34
CA ILE A 20 -14.67 14.89 -32.83
C ILE A 20 -13.41 15.05 -31.98
N GLU A 21 -13.12 16.27 -31.49
CA GLU A 21 -12.03 16.50 -30.53
C GLU A 21 -12.27 15.72 -29.24
N LEU A 22 -13.51 15.73 -28.74
CA LEU A 22 -13.86 14.97 -27.53
C LEU A 22 -13.72 13.46 -27.75
N LEU A 23 -14.18 12.97 -28.90
CA LEU A 23 -14.12 11.54 -29.24
C LEU A 23 -12.69 11.00 -29.28
N ILE A 24 -11.74 11.78 -29.81
CA ILE A 24 -10.33 11.38 -29.84
C ILE A 24 -9.74 11.38 -28.42
N VAL A 25 -10.07 12.37 -27.59
CA VAL A 25 -9.59 12.42 -26.20
C VAL A 25 -10.04 11.20 -25.41
N VAL A 26 -11.33 10.84 -25.48
CA VAL A 26 -11.83 9.66 -24.75
C VAL A 26 -11.26 8.35 -25.30
N ALA A 27 -10.97 8.28 -26.61
CA ALA A 27 -10.30 7.14 -27.20
C ALA A 27 -8.87 6.96 -26.65
N ILE A 28 -8.09 8.05 -26.54
CA ILE A 28 -6.74 8.01 -25.98
C ILE A 28 -6.77 7.69 -24.48
N VAL A 29 -7.64 8.35 -23.70
CA VAL A 29 -7.79 8.09 -22.27
C VAL A 29 -8.23 6.64 -22.03
N GLY A 30 -9.09 6.08 -22.89
CA GLY A 30 -9.49 4.67 -22.83
C GLY A 30 -8.31 3.70 -22.98
N ILE A 31 -7.39 3.97 -23.92
CA ILE A 31 -6.17 3.16 -24.11
C ILE A 31 -5.25 3.27 -22.89
N LEU A 32 -5.01 4.50 -22.40
CA LEU A 32 -4.15 4.72 -21.23
C LEU A 32 -4.73 4.08 -19.96
N ALA A 33 -6.04 4.18 -19.75
CA ALA A 33 -6.72 3.59 -18.60
C ALA A 33 -6.64 2.05 -18.60
N ALA A 34 -6.77 1.42 -19.78
CA ALA A 34 -6.70 -0.03 -19.91
C ALA A 34 -5.34 -0.61 -19.43
N VAL A 35 -4.24 0.12 -19.64
CA VAL A 35 -2.90 -0.29 -19.19
C VAL A 35 -2.58 0.24 -17.78
N GLY A 36 -3.01 1.46 -17.45
CA GLY A 36 -2.67 2.13 -16.20
C GLY A 36 -3.35 1.54 -14.96
N VAL A 37 -4.62 1.15 -15.07
CA VAL A 37 -5.39 0.60 -13.94
C VAL A 37 -4.77 -0.67 -13.34
N PRO A 38 -4.44 -1.73 -14.11
CA PRO A 38 -3.83 -2.93 -13.53
C PRO A 38 -2.44 -2.68 -12.94
N GLN A 39 -1.66 -1.75 -13.51
CA GLN A 39 -0.34 -1.41 -12.99
C GLN A 39 -0.43 -0.70 -11.62
N TYR A 40 -1.41 0.18 -11.44
CA TYR A 40 -1.60 0.91 -10.19
C TYR A 40 -1.90 -0.01 -9.00
N GLY A 41 -2.72 -1.05 -9.19
CA GLY A 41 -3.01 -2.03 -8.14
C GLY A 41 -1.77 -2.77 -7.64
N ASN A 42 -0.88 -3.19 -8.55
CA ASN A 42 0.38 -3.84 -8.19
C ASN A 42 1.34 -2.91 -7.44
N TYR A 43 1.32 -1.61 -7.76
CA TYR A 43 2.11 -0.62 -7.05
C TYR A 43 1.64 -0.44 -5.60
N LEU A 44 0.32 -0.32 -5.39
CA LEU A 44 -0.25 -0.23 -4.05
C LEU A 44 0.07 -1.47 -3.20
N ASN A 45 -0.08 -2.67 -3.77
CA ASN A 45 0.25 -3.92 -3.08
C ASN A 45 1.71 -3.97 -2.60
N ARG A 46 2.67 -3.51 -3.44
CA ARG A 46 4.09 -3.45 -3.08
C ARG A 46 4.38 -2.40 -2.03
N ALA A 47 3.71 -1.24 -2.10
CA ALA A 47 3.85 -0.19 -1.11
C ALA A 47 3.39 -0.65 0.27
N GLU A 48 2.25 -1.35 0.34
CA GLU A 48 1.73 -1.93 1.58
C GLU A 48 2.64 -3.00 2.16
N GLN A 49 3.15 -3.91 1.32
CA GLN A 49 4.09 -4.93 1.76
C GLN A 49 5.37 -4.28 2.33
N SER A 50 5.89 -3.23 1.69
CA SER A 50 7.04 -2.49 2.19
C SER A 50 6.75 -1.79 3.52
N ALA A 51 5.55 -1.22 3.69
CA ALA A 51 5.13 -0.58 4.94
C ALA A 51 5.03 -1.61 6.07
N CYS A 52 4.40 -2.75 5.80
CA CYS A 52 4.27 -3.86 6.74
C CYS A 52 5.63 -4.43 7.18
N ILE A 53 6.56 -4.64 6.24
CA ILE A 53 7.94 -5.05 6.57
C ILE A 53 8.65 -3.99 7.45
N GLY A 54 8.41 -2.71 7.18
CA GLY A 54 8.94 -1.61 7.97
C GLY A 54 8.47 -1.66 9.42
N GLU A 55 7.16 -1.86 9.64
CA GLU A 55 6.59 -2.02 10.97
C GLU A 55 7.16 -3.23 11.70
N LEU A 56 7.27 -4.37 11.02
CA LEU A 56 7.83 -5.59 11.59
C LEU A 56 9.31 -5.45 11.97
N SER A 57 10.05 -4.64 11.22
CA SER A 57 11.45 -4.30 11.55
C SER A 57 11.56 -3.42 12.79
N ALA A 58 10.62 -2.48 12.98
CA ALA A 58 10.53 -1.66 14.18
C ALA A 58 10.12 -2.50 15.40
N PHE A 59 9.11 -3.36 15.22
CA PHE A 59 8.68 -4.30 16.24
C PHE A 59 9.80 -5.26 16.66
N ARG A 60 10.61 -5.77 15.72
CA ARG A 60 11.80 -6.58 16.05
C ARG A 60 12.74 -5.88 17.02
N SER A 61 13.03 -4.59 16.80
CA SER A 61 13.91 -3.83 17.69
C SER A 61 13.33 -3.73 19.10
N LEU A 62 12.02 -3.54 19.21
CA LEU A 62 11.31 -3.52 20.48
C LEU A 62 11.36 -4.90 21.16
N ALA A 63 10.97 -5.95 20.44
CA ALA A 63 10.90 -7.32 20.95
C ALA A 63 12.26 -7.83 21.45
N VAL A 64 13.35 -7.57 20.72
CA VAL A 64 14.72 -7.93 21.15
C VAL A 64 15.16 -7.15 22.39
N THR A 65 14.76 -5.88 22.50
CA THR A 65 15.12 -5.06 23.68
C THR A 65 14.34 -5.51 24.91
N ALA A 66 13.05 -5.77 24.74
CA ALA A 66 12.15 -6.24 25.79
C ALA A 66 12.62 -7.60 26.34
N SER A 67 13.06 -8.50 25.45
CA SER A 67 13.55 -9.81 25.88
C SER A 67 14.87 -9.76 26.67
N VAL A 68 15.79 -8.87 26.31
CA VAL A 68 17.00 -8.61 27.11
C VAL A 68 16.68 -7.98 28.46
N ALA A 69 15.63 -7.15 28.53
CA ALA A 69 15.20 -6.50 29.76
C ALA A 69 14.39 -7.43 30.69
N GLY A 70 13.96 -8.61 30.20
CA GLY A 70 13.04 -9.48 30.92
C GLY A 70 11.63 -8.88 31.07
N ASP A 71 11.27 -7.96 30.17
CA ASP A 71 9.94 -7.36 30.06
C ASP A 71 9.23 -8.02 28.89
N ASP A 72 8.13 -8.73 29.15
CA ASP A 72 7.38 -9.44 28.12
C ASP A 72 6.37 -8.55 27.37
N THR A 73 6.32 -7.25 27.70
CA THR A 73 5.32 -6.34 27.12
C THR A 73 5.85 -5.60 25.89
N ALA A 74 5.96 -6.33 24.77
CA ALA A 74 6.11 -5.71 23.45
C ALA A 74 4.75 -5.18 22.96
N ASP A 75 4.26 -4.10 23.59
CA ASP A 75 3.06 -3.41 23.13
C ASP A 75 3.38 -2.63 21.85
N PHE A 76 2.80 -3.06 20.73
CA PHE A 76 3.03 -2.47 19.42
C PHE A 76 1.76 -2.59 18.59
N ASP A 77 1.34 -1.46 18.02
CA ASP A 77 0.16 -1.41 17.17
C ASP A 77 0.59 -1.43 15.70
N PHE A 78 0.10 -2.42 14.96
CA PHE A 78 0.37 -2.56 13.54
C PHE A 78 -0.66 -1.75 12.74
N GLN A 79 -0.17 -0.86 11.88
CA GLN A 79 -0.99 0.03 11.08
C GLN A 79 -0.93 -0.31 9.59
N SER A 80 -0.08 -1.25 9.16
CA SER A 80 0.10 -1.66 7.77
C SER A 80 0.00 -3.18 7.61
N CYS A 81 0.35 -3.91 8.68
CA CYS A 81 0.10 -5.34 8.81
C CYS A 81 -1.16 -5.62 9.64
N SER A 82 -1.78 -6.78 9.43
CA SER A 82 -2.76 -7.39 10.31
C SER A 82 -2.17 -8.68 10.87
N ILE A 83 -2.13 -8.80 12.20
CA ILE A 83 -1.80 -10.04 12.88
C ILE A 83 -3.12 -10.77 13.13
N ASP A 84 -3.23 -11.98 12.60
CA ASP A 84 -4.40 -12.81 12.84
C ASP A 84 -4.46 -13.19 14.32
N THR A 85 -5.68 -13.28 14.87
CA THR A 85 -5.89 -13.53 16.31
C THR A 85 -5.38 -14.90 16.77
N GLU A 86 -5.18 -15.83 15.84
CA GLU A 86 -4.54 -17.13 16.10
C GLU A 86 -3.04 -16.97 16.34
N THR A 87 -2.40 -15.99 15.68
CA THR A 87 -0.94 -15.79 15.64
C THR A 87 -0.45 -14.64 16.53
N GLY A 88 -1.18 -14.31 17.61
CA GLY A 88 -1.10 -13.04 18.35
C GLY A 88 0.30 -12.44 18.62
N ILE A 89 0.35 -11.15 18.99
CA ILE A 89 1.60 -10.35 19.10
C ILE A 89 2.73 -11.05 19.88
N ASN A 90 2.41 -11.77 20.95
CA ASN A 90 3.39 -12.50 21.75
C ASN A 90 4.06 -13.66 20.98
N GLU A 91 3.32 -14.31 20.08
CA GLU A 91 3.85 -15.34 19.19
C GLU A 91 4.83 -14.74 18.19
N VAL A 92 4.48 -13.59 17.60
CA VAL A 92 5.38 -12.82 16.73
C VAL A 92 6.63 -12.37 17.49
N ALA A 93 6.48 -11.86 18.72
CA ALA A 93 7.58 -11.43 19.58
C ALA A 93 8.56 -12.57 19.87
N SER A 94 8.04 -13.78 20.14
CA SER A 94 8.86 -14.98 20.40
C SER A 94 9.80 -15.34 19.25
N ARG A 95 9.44 -15.00 17.99
CA ARG A 95 10.32 -15.24 16.83
C ARG A 95 11.53 -14.30 16.81
N PHE A 96 11.42 -13.11 17.41
CA PHE A 96 12.48 -12.10 17.41
C PHE A 96 13.43 -12.21 18.60
N ASP A 97 12.99 -12.77 19.73
CA ASP A 97 13.83 -13.03 20.91
C ASP A 97 14.97 -14.04 20.62
N GLY A 98 14.85 -14.86 19.57
CA GLY A 98 15.94 -15.76 19.19
C GLY A 98 16.19 -16.90 20.18
N THR A 99 15.32 -17.06 21.19
CA THR A 99 15.01 -18.37 21.75
C THR A 99 14.45 -19.21 20.60
N ALA A 100 15.35 -19.85 19.86
CA ALA A 100 15.05 -20.82 18.83
C ALA A 100 14.45 -22.07 19.50
N GLY A 101 13.26 -21.91 20.09
CA GLY A 101 12.44 -23.01 20.54
C GLY A 101 11.86 -23.66 19.30
N ASP A 102 12.56 -24.67 18.79
CA ASP A 102 12.13 -25.91 18.13
C ASP A 102 10.92 -25.94 17.18
N ASN A 103 10.34 -24.81 16.80
CA ASN A 103 9.25 -24.73 15.83
C ASN A 103 9.80 -24.17 14.52
N PRO A 104 10.03 -25.01 13.51
CA PRO A 104 10.50 -24.61 12.19
C PRO A 104 9.44 -23.86 11.36
N ASP A 105 8.29 -23.52 11.96
CA ASP A 105 7.17 -22.93 11.25
C ASP A 105 7.30 -21.40 11.13
N ASP A 106 7.05 -20.96 9.92
CA ASP A 106 6.97 -19.57 9.48
C ASP A 106 5.66 -18.94 10.00
N ILE A 107 5.74 -17.77 10.64
CA ILE A 107 4.54 -16.99 10.98
C ILE A 107 4.14 -16.15 9.77
N VAL A 108 2.95 -16.39 9.24
CA VAL A 108 2.38 -15.62 8.13
C VAL A 108 1.52 -14.48 8.68
N ILE A 109 1.84 -13.26 8.26
CA ILE A 109 1.15 -12.02 8.60
C ILE A 109 0.57 -11.44 7.31
N THR A 110 -0.65 -10.95 7.34
CA THR A 110 -1.30 -10.38 6.16
C THR A 110 -1.13 -8.86 6.14
N THR A 111 -1.10 -8.24 4.96
CA THR A 111 -1.28 -6.78 4.88
C THR A 111 -2.73 -6.44 5.20
N MET A 112 -3.02 -5.18 5.55
CA MET A 112 -4.40 -4.78 5.89
C MET A 112 -5.42 -5.02 4.77
N ASN A 113 -5.00 -5.04 3.50
CA ASN A 113 -5.88 -5.38 2.38
C ASN A 113 -5.98 -6.89 2.09
N ARG A 114 -5.36 -7.75 2.91
CA ARG A 114 -5.34 -9.23 2.82
C ARG A 114 -4.94 -9.82 1.47
N ASN A 115 -4.41 -8.99 0.58
CA ASN A 115 -4.07 -9.37 -0.79
C ASN A 115 -2.60 -9.78 -0.91
N GLN A 116 -1.80 -9.57 0.15
CA GLN A 116 -0.38 -9.88 0.24
C GLN A 116 -0.06 -10.38 1.66
N THR A 117 1.03 -11.16 1.77
CA THR A 117 1.53 -11.69 3.03
C THR A 117 2.99 -11.32 3.25
N VAL A 118 3.38 -11.26 4.52
CA VAL A 118 4.73 -11.09 5.02
C VAL A 118 4.99 -12.19 6.02
N THR A 119 6.14 -12.83 5.93
CA THR A 119 6.48 -13.99 6.74
C THR A 119 7.59 -13.66 7.73
N VAL A 120 7.42 -14.05 8.99
CA VAL A 120 8.48 -14.08 10.00
C VAL A 120 8.99 -15.52 10.11
N THR A 121 10.19 -15.76 9.59
CA THR A 121 10.85 -17.06 9.64
C THR A 121 11.60 -17.25 10.96
N GLY A 122 11.84 -18.51 11.32
CA GLY A 122 12.70 -18.91 12.44
C GLY A 122 13.99 -18.08 12.50
N GLY A 123 14.27 -17.53 13.68
CA GLY A 123 15.39 -16.60 13.91
C GLY A 123 15.08 -15.13 13.63
N GLY A 124 13.80 -14.76 13.53
CA GLY A 124 13.37 -13.35 13.48
C GLY A 124 13.68 -12.66 12.16
N ARG A 125 13.75 -13.43 11.06
CA ARG A 125 13.94 -12.88 9.71
C ARG A 125 12.58 -12.52 9.13
N VAL A 126 12.48 -11.31 8.57
CA VAL A 126 11.27 -10.83 7.91
C VAL A 126 11.47 -10.90 6.41
N ALA A 127 10.55 -11.55 5.71
CA ALA A 127 10.56 -11.65 4.25
C ALA A 127 9.18 -11.42 3.64
N ALA A 128 9.15 -10.74 2.50
CA ALA A 128 7.99 -10.70 1.62
C ALA A 128 7.82 -12.06 0.93
N GLY A 129 6.65 -12.68 1.07
CA GLY A 129 6.31 -13.95 0.42
C GLY A 129 4.87 -13.98 -0.08
N VAL A 130 4.59 -14.81 -1.09
CA VAL A 130 3.20 -15.13 -1.49
C VAL A 130 2.67 -16.18 -0.52
N ALA A 131 1.46 -15.99 0.00
CA ALA A 131 0.79 -16.95 0.88
C ALA A 131 0.86 -18.34 0.24
N ALA A 132 1.40 -19.32 0.98
CA ALA A 132 1.27 -20.71 0.56
C ALA A 132 -0.25 -21.03 0.47
N PRO A 133 -0.68 -21.77 -0.57
CA PRO A 133 -2.08 -22.13 -0.76
C PRO A 133 -2.64 -23.02 0.35
#